data_AF-A0A381XYD2-F1
#
_entry.id   AF-A0A381XYD2-F1
#
_cell.length_a   1.000
_cell.length_b   1.000
_cell.length_c   1.000
_cell.angle_alpha   90.00
_cell.angle_beta   90.00
_cell.angle_gamma   90.00
#
_symmetry.space_group_name_H-M   'P 1'
#
loop_
_entity.id
_entity.type
_entity.pdbx_description
1 polymer ?
#
loop_
_entity_poly.entity_id
_entity_poly.type
_entity_poly.pdbx_seq_one_letter_code
_entity_poly.pdbx_strand_id
1 'polypeptide(L)'
;MVFQYRPKKDIGPRTNEQITASEVRVISSTGTQLGIISIREALNYAEDEGYDLVEVSPDAKPPVCKIIDYGKLKYKEQKSK
;
A
#
# COMPACT_ATOMS: atom_id res chain seq x y z
N MET A 1 12.35 -34.50 -14.14
CA MET A 1 11.25 -33.52 -14.11
C MET A 1 11.66 -32.41 -13.17
N VAL A 2 12.20 -31.30 -13.70
CA VAL A 2 12.57 -30.15 -12.87
C VAL A 2 11.29 -29.41 -12.51
N PHE A 3 10.81 -29.59 -11.29
CA PHE A 3 9.78 -28.71 -10.73
C PHE A 3 10.42 -27.33 -10.58
N GLN A 4 10.36 -26.53 -11.65
CA GLN A 4 10.74 -25.13 -11.60
C GLN A 4 9.83 -24.47 -10.58
N TYR A 5 10.37 -24.25 -9.38
CA TYR A 5 9.75 -23.43 -8.35
C TYR A 5 9.60 -22.04 -8.96
N ARG A 6 8.42 -21.74 -9.51
CA ARG A 6 8.07 -20.37 -9.89
C ARG A 6 7.98 -19.64 -8.55
N PRO A 7 8.91 -18.73 -8.20
CA PRO A 7 8.69 -17.88 -7.04
C PRO A 7 7.33 -17.24 -7.28
N LYS A 8 6.39 -17.40 -6.33
CA LYS A 8 5.15 -16.65 -6.36
C LYS A 8 5.58 -15.20 -6.34
N LYS A 9 5.59 -14.57 -7.51
CA LYS A 9 5.86 -13.15 -7.66
C LYS A 9 4.91 -12.50 -6.66
N ASP A 10 5.46 -11.80 -5.67
CA ASP A 10 4.69 -10.97 -4.76
C ASP A 10 4.03 -9.87 -5.63
N ILE A 11 2.88 -10.20 -6.22
CA ILE A 11 2.22 -9.38 -7.27
C ILE A 11 1.41 -8.23 -6.65
N GLY A 12 1.36 -8.14 -5.32
CA GLY A 12 0.58 -7.13 -4.61
C GLY A 12 1.39 -5.88 -4.25
N PRO A 13 0.75 -4.70 -4.20
CA PRO A 13 1.34 -3.52 -3.57
C PRO A 13 1.68 -3.81 -2.11
N ARG A 14 2.75 -3.20 -1.59
CA ARG A 14 3.12 -3.29 -0.17
C ARG A 14 2.08 -2.56 0.68
N THR A 15 1.68 -3.15 1.79
CA THR A 15 0.74 -2.55 2.73
C THR A 15 1.29 -2.44 4.13
N ASN A 16 0.87 -1.40 4.85
CA ASN A 16 1.13 -1.19 6.27
C ASN A 16 2.62 -1.41 6.62
N GLU A 17 2.92 -2.41 7.43
CA GLU A 17 4.26 -2.77 7.90
C GLU A 17 5.20 -3.29 6.79
N GLN A 18 4.68 -3.66 5.62
CA GLN A 18 5.51 -4.06 4.48
C GLN A 18 6.26 -2.88 3.84
N ILE A 19 5.81 -1.65 4.13
CA ILE A 19 6.42 -0.41 3.61
C ILE A 19 7.65 -0.09 4.46
N THR A 20 8.83 -0.18 3.84
CA THR A 20 10.13 0.01 4.51
C THR A 20 10.66 1.43 4.40
N ALA A 21 9.97 2.32 3.69
CA ALA A 21 10.36 3.70 3.52
C ALA A 21 10.19 4.49 4.83
N SER A 22 11.15 5.36 5.15
CA SER A 22 11.05 6.23 6.34
C SER A 22 10.05 7.37 6.15
N GLU A 23 9.98 7.92 4.94
CA GLU A 23 9.08 9.00 4.55
C GLU A 23 8.26 8.58 3.33
N VAL A 24 6.98 8.92 3.35
CA VAL A 24 6.01 8.55 2.33
C VAL A 24 5.14 9.74 1.98
N ARG A 25 4.78 9.87 0.71
CA ARG A 25 3.75 10.83 0.30
C ARG A 25 2.39 10.18 0.48
N VAL A 26 1.54 10.74 1.34
CA VAL A 26 0.26 10.12 1.72
C VAL A 26 -0.92 10.86 1.09
N ILE A 27 -1.86 10.05 0.61
CA ILE A 27 -3.17 10.50 0.14
C ILE A 27 -4.23 9.83 1.01
N SER A 28 -5.05 10.61 1.70
CA SER A 28 -6.14 10.13 2.55
C SER A 28 -7.22 9.40 1.75
N SER A 29 -8.07 8.64 2.42
CA SER A 29 -9.21 7.93 1.83
C SER A 29 -10.17 8.84 1.05
N THR A 30 -10.27 10.10 1.48
CA THR A 30 -11.08 11.15 0.86
C THR A 30 -10.48 11.71 -0.44
N GLY A 31 -9.24 11.35 -0.76
CA GLY A 31 -8.48 11.92 -1.89
C GLY A 31 -7.68 13.17 -1.53
N THR A 32 -7.76 13.63 -0.28
CA THR A 32 -6.93 14.73 0.24
C THR A 32 -5.46 14.35 0.27
N GLN A 33 -4.57 15.21 -0.24
CA GLN A 33 -3.13 15.00 -0.13
C GLN A 33 -2.63 15.49 1.23
N LEU A 34 -2.17 14.57 2.08
CA LEU A 34 -1.59 14.89 3.39
C LEU A 34 -0.14 15.40 3.27
N GLY A 35 0.47 15.25 2.09
CA GLY A 35 1.84 15.66 1.83
C GLY A 35 2.84 14.54 2.12
N ILE A 36 4.08 14.92 2.41
CA ILE A 36 5.16 13.99 2.76
C ILE A 36 5.22 13.92 4.28
N ILE A 37 4.97 12.74 4.85
CA ILE A 37 5.00 12.49 6.29
C ILE A 37 5.78 11.20 6.58
N SER A 38 6.12 11.00 7.84
CA SER A 38 6.77 9.76 8.27
C SER A 38 5.83 8.57 8.11
N ILE A 39 6.39 7.38 7.83
CA ILE A 39 5.60 6.15 7.73
C ILE A 39 4.76 5.89 8.98
N ARG A 40 5.27 6.23 10.17
CA ARG A 40 4.52 6.09 11.44
C ARG A 40 3.26 6.96 11.46
N GLU A 41 3.38 8.22 11.04
CA GLU A 41 2.24 9.13 10.96
C GLU A 41 1.23 8.62 9.92
N ALA A 42 1.72 8.16 8.76
CA ALA A 42 0.89 7.58 7.72
C ALA A 42 0.08 6.36 8.21
N LEU A 43 0.71 5.48 9.00
CA LEU A 43 0.07 4.33 9.62
C LEU A 43 -0.97 4.76 10.66
N ASN A 44 -0.65 5.75 11.50
CA ASN A 44 -1.60 6.31 12.47
C ASN A 44 -2.85 6.87 11.77
N TYR A 45 -2.68 7.63 10.68
CA TYR A 45 -3.82 8.13 9.89
C TYR A 45 -4.66 6.99 9.29
N ALA A 46 -4.00 5.96 8.76
CA ALA A 46 -4.73 4.82 8.22
C ALA A 46 -5.53 4.08 9.31
N GLU A 47 -4.93 3.89 10.49
CA GLU A 47 -5.58 3.26 11.64
C GLU A 47 -6.75 4.10 12.19
N ASP A 48 -6.58 5.42 12.31
CA ASP A 48 -7.62 6.36 12.75
C ASP A 48 -8.84 6.35 11.79
N GLU A 49 -8.58 6.29 10.48
CA GLU A 49 -9.63 6.16 9.46
C GLU A 49 -10.20 4.73 9.34
N GLY A 50 -9.59 3.72 9.99
CA GLY A 50 -9.98 2.32 9.89
C GLY A 50 -9.70 1.69 8.52
N TYR A 51 -8.69 2.19 7.81
CA TYR A 51 -8.26 1.74 6.48
C TYR A 51 -6.82 1.22 6.50
N ASP A 52 -6.36 0.69 5.36
CA ASP A 52 -4.98 0.24 5.19
C ASP A 52 -4.16 1.30 4.44
N LEU A 53 -2.89 1.42 4.83
CA LEU A 53 -1.92 2.19 4.08
C LEU A 53 -1.35 1.33 2.95
N VAL A 54 -1.72 1.63 1.71
CA VAL A 54 -1.26 0.90 0.52
C VAL A 54 -0.23 1.71 -0.24
N GLU A 55 0.94 1.14 -0.48
CA GLU A 55 1.95 1.71 -1.38
C GLU A 55 1.52 1.52 -2.84
N VAL A 56 1.07 2.61 -3.47
CA VAL A 56 0.58 2.60 -4.86
C VAL A 56 1.69 2.90 -5.86
N SER A 57 2.76 3.58 -5.44
CA SER A 57 3.90 3.89 -6.30
C SER A 57 5.22 3.80 -5.52
N PRO A 58 5.90 2.62 -5.56
CA PRO A 58 7.22 2.45 -4.97
C PRO A 58 8.33 3.20 -5.73
N ASP A 59 8.15 3.46 -7.02
CA ASP A 59 9.16 4.09 -7.88
C ASP A 59 9.36 5.58 -7.60
N ALA A 60 8.41 6.21 -6.91
CA ALA A 60 8.48 7.62 -6.55
C ALA A 60 9.47 7.87 -5.38
N LYS A 61 10.07 9.05 -5.35
CA LYS A 61 10.94 9.52 -4.24
C LYS A 61 10.39 10.83 -3.69
N PRO A 62 9.71 10.83 -2.52
CA PRO A 62 9.35 9.67 -1.68
C PRO A 62 8.25 8.79 -2.30
N PRO A 63 8.16 7.50 -1.91
CA PRO A 63 7.13 6.58 -2.40
C PRO A 63 5.73 7.09 -2.06
N VAL A 64 4.77 6.79 -2.93
CA VAL A 64 3.38 7.27 -2.77
C VAL A 64 2.54 6.17 -2.13
N CYS A 65 1.96 6.51 -0.99
CA CYS A 65 1.05 5.68 -0.23
C CYS A 65 -0.36 6.29 -0.24
N LYS A 66 -1.37 5.43 -0.27
CA LYS A 66 -2.78 5.81 -0.26
C LYS A 66 -3.49 5.07 0.84
N ILE A 67 -4.28 5.79 1.63
CA ILE A 67 -5.12 5.23 2.69
C ILE A 67 -6.40 4.71 2.03
N ILE A 68 -6.56 3.40 1.93
CA ILE A 68 -7.71 2.74 1.30
C ILE A 68 -8.02 1.40 1.97
N ASP A 69 -9.26 0.93 1.82
CA ASP A 69 -9.65 -0.42 2.24
C ASP A 69 -9.02 -1.47 1.30
N TYR A 70 -7.86 -2.02 1.69
CA TYR A 70 -7.14 -3.01 0.89
C TYR A 70 -7.90 -4.34 0.83
N GLY A 71 -8.61 -4.69 1.90
CA GLY A 71 -9.46 -5.89 1.99
C GLY A 71 -10.51 -5.94 0.86
N LYS A 72 -11.22 -4.83 0.62
CA LYS A 72 -12.19 -4.71 -0.49
C LYS A 72 -11.51 -4.65 -1.85
N LEU A 73 -10.35 -3.99 -1.96
CA LEU A 73 -9.64 -3.84 -3.24
C LEU A 73 -9.13 -5.19 -3.77
N LYS A 74 -8.54 -6.00 -2.88
CA LYS A 74 -8.07 -7.35 -3.20
C LYS A 74 -9.21 -8.30 -3.62
N TYR A 75 -10.43 -8.10 -3.10
CA TYR A 75 -11.60 -8.86 -3.51
C TYR A 75 -12.08 -8.47 -4.92
N LYS A 76 -12.02 -7.17 -5.27
CA LYS A 76 -12.37 -6.69 -6.60
C LYS A 76 -11.37 -7.15 -7.67
N GLU A 77 -10.08 -7.10 -7.40
CA GLU A 77 -9.06 -7.56 -8.35
C GLU A 77 -9.12 -9.07 -8.61
N GLN A 78 -9.44 -9.88 -7.59
CA GLN A 78 -9.60 -11.33 -7.76
C GLN A 78 -10.82 -11.73 -8.60
N LYS A 79 -11.84 -10.86 -8.70
CA LYS A 79 -13.06 -11.14 -9.47
C LYS A 79 -12.95 -10.77 -10.94
N SER A 80 -11.91 -10.05 -11.35
CA SER A 80 -11.74 -9.56 -12.72
C SER A 80 -10.73 -10.38 -13.54
N LYS A 81 -10.34 -11.56 -13.05
CA LYS A 81 -9.42 -12.47 -13.74
C LYS A 81 -10.11 -13.77 -14.12
#